data_AF-W9SFP3-F1
#
_entry.id   AF-W9SFP3-F1
#
_cell.length_a   1.000
_cell.length_b   1.000
_cell.length_c   1.000
_cell.angle_alpha   90.00
_cell.angle_beta   90.00
_cell.angle_gamma   90.00
#
_symmetry.space_group_name_H-M   'P 1'
#
loop_
_entity.id
_entity.type
_entity.pdbx_description
1 polymer ?
#
loop_
_entity_poly.entity_id
_entity_poly.type
_entity_poly.pdbx_seq_one_letter_code
_entity_poly.pdbx_strand_id
1 'polypeptide(L)' 'MFKTVGSFIVSDNRHVGYEEVDFDWGPPVYAGVASSFPGISFYMRCENGREAGIVVPISLPLLAMERFQQKLKKMISA' A
#
# COMPACT_ATOMS: atom_id res chain seq x y z
N MET A 1 -3.45 16.16 19.21
CA MET A 1 -2.73 16.34 17.93
C MET A 1 -1.46 15.51 17.99
N PHE A 2 -1.33 14.47 17.17
CA PHE A 2 -0.12 13.63 17.15
C PHE A 2 0.99 14.32 16.36
N LYS A 3 2.25 14.17 16.80
CA LYS A 3 3.42 14.80 16.16
C LYS A 3 3.73 14.05 14.86
N THR A 4 3.56 14.71 13.72
CA THR A 4 3.78 14.12 12.39
C THR A 4 5.24 14.18 11.95
N VAL A 5 6.01 15.16 12.45
CA VAL A 5 7.44 15.29 12.12
C VAL A 5 8.24 14.16 12.76
N GLY A 6 8.91 13.36 11.92
CA GLY A 6 9.71 12.20 12.34
C GLY A 6 8.90 10.91 12.54
N SER A 7 7.58 10.97 12.38
CA SER A 7 6.69 9.80 12.45
C SER A 7 6.38 9.28 11.05
N PHE A 8 6.06 7.98 10.95
CA PHE A 8 5.55 7.35 9.73
C PHE A 8 4.31 6.53 10.08
N ILE A 9 3.19 6.80 9.41
CA ILE A 9 1.91 6.15 9.69
C ILE A 9 1.77 4.91 8.83
N VAL A 10 1.23 3.84 9.42
CA VAL A 10 0.85 2.63 8.70
C VAL A 10 -0.62 2.35 8.99
N SER A 11 -1.42 2.23 7.94
CA SER A 11 -2.85 1.95 8.03
C SER A 11 -3.15 0.60 7.39
N ASP A 12 -3.82 -0.30 8.12
CA ASP A 12 -4.24 -1.58 7.58
C ASP A 12 -5.64 -1.45 6.97
N ASN A 13 -5.75 -1.63 5.65
CA ASN A 13 -7.00 -1.48 4.91
C ASN A 13 -7.43 -2.82 4.27
N ARG A 14 -6.78 -3.94 4.65
CA ARG A 14 -7.07 -5.27 4.08
C ARG A 14 -8.47 -5.78 4.42
N HIS A 15 -9.13 -5.17 5.39
CA HIS A 15 -10.44 -5.57 5.92
C HIS A 15 -11.52 -4.53 5.67
N VAL A 16 -11.28 -3.56 4.78
CA VAL A 16 -12.27 -2.51 4.46
C VAL A 16 -13.39 -3.03 3.56
N GLY A 17 -13.17 -4.14 2.84
CA GLY A 17 -14.16 -4.71 1.91
C GLY A 17 -14.22 -3.97 0.57
N TYR A 18 -13.10 -3.40 0.13
CA TYR A 18 -13.00 -2.67 -1.13
C TYR A 18 -13.37 -3.54 -2.35
N GLU A 19 -13.09 -4.83 -2.27
CA GLU A 19 -13.40 -5.85 -3.27
C GLU A 19 -14.89 -6.20 -3.37
N GLU A 20 -15.70 -5.83 -2.38
CA GLU A 20 -17.14 -6.17 -2.30
C GLU A 20 -18.03 -5.10 -2.95
N VAL A 21 -17.45 -4.00 -3.43
CA VAL A 21 -18.19 -2.89 -4.05
C VAL A 21 -18.56 -3.24 -5.49
N ASP A 22 -19.82 -3.65 -5.70
CA ASP A 22 -20.40 -3.90 -7.03
C ASP A 22 -21.67 -3.04 -7.22
N PHE A 23 -21.76 -2.39 -8.37
CA PHE A 23 -22.91 -1.56 -8.79
C PHE A 23 -23.72 -2.24 -9.90
N ASP A 24 -23.76 -3.58 -9.90
CA ASP A 24 -24.27 -4.43 -10.99
C ASP A 24 -23.47 -4.31 -12.30
N TRP A 25 -22.20 -3.88 -12.19
CA TRP A 25 -21.24 -3.78 -13.30
C TRP A 25 -20.12 -4.82 -13.22
N GLY A 26 -20.11 -5.60 -12.16
CA GLY A 26 -19.08 -6.58 -11.84
C GLY A 26 -18.07 -6.04 -10.81
N PRO A 27 -17.22 -6.94 -10.28
CA PRO A 27 -16.27 -6.61 -9.23
C PRO A 27 -15.19 -5.63 -9.70
N PRO A 28 -14.60 -4.82 -8.79
CA PRO A 28 -13.59 -3.85 -9.15
C PRO A 28 -12.28 -4.56 -9.53
N VAL A 29 -11.65 -4.11 -10.62
CA VAL A 29 -10.29 -4.57 -11.01
C VAL A 29 -9.24 -4.11 -10.00
N TYR A 30 -9.45 -2.94 -9.39
CA TYR A 30 -8.63 -2.39 -8.33
C TYR A 30 -9.50 -1.52 -7.42
N ALA A 31 -9.31 -1.63 -6.12
CA ALA A 31 -9.95 -0.78 -5.15
C ALA A 31 -9.00 -0.53 -3.97
N GLY A 32 -8.88 0.73 -3.54
CA GLY A 32 -7.87 1.17 -2.59
C GLY A 32 -7.57 2.67 -2.72
N VAL A 33 -6.43 3.11 -2.19
CA VAL A 33 -6.02 4.52 -2.30
C VAL A 33 -5.70 4.88 -3.74
N ALA A 34 -6.12 6.09 -4.14
CA ALA A 34 -5.89 6.60 -5.49
C ALA A 34 -4.41 6.90 -5.78
N SER A 35 -3.60 7.17 -4.75
CA SER A 35 -2.19 7.47 -4.87
C SER A 35 -1.44 7.22 -3.55
N SER A 36 -0.12 7.29 -3.61
CA SER A 36 0.75 7.26 -2.44
C SER A 36 0.91 8.66 -1.84
N PHE A 37 0.97 8.75 -0.51
CA PHE A 37 1.12 10.01 0.22
C PHE A 37 2.37 9.98 1.09
N PRO A 38 3.20 11.05 1.11
CA PRO A 38 4.34 11.12 2.01
C PRO A 38 3.92 10.98 3.48
N GLY A 39 4.64 10.16 4.24
CA GLY A 39 4.43 9.99 5.69
C GLY A 39 3.34 8.99 6.09
N ILE A 40 2.68 8.33 5.13
CA ILE A 40 1.72 7.26 5.40
C ILE A 40 1.81 6.14 4.34
N SER A 41 1.66 4.90 4.76
CA SER A 41 1.45 3.75 3.87
C SER A 41 0.18 2.99 4.24
N PHE A 42 -0.33 2.24 3.28
CA PHE A 42 -1.54 1.44 3.43
C PHE A 42 -1.25 -0.03 3.14
N TYR A 43 -1.82 -0.96 3.91
CA TYR A 43 -1.90 -2.36 3.50
C TYR A 43 -3.22 -2.56 2.79
N MET A 44 -3.19 -2.85 1.49
CA MET A 44 -4.39 -3.04 0.69
C MET A 44 -4.40 -4.44 0.11
N ARG A 45 -5.59 -5.04 0.10
CA ARG A 45 -5.80 -6.29 -0.62
C ARG A 45 -5.85 -6.01 -2.12
N CYS A 46 -5.22 -6.87 -2.91
CA CYS A 46 -5.19 -6.75 -4.36
C CYS A 46 -5.24 -8.15 -4.97
N GLU A 47 -6.04 -8.34 -6.01
CA GLU A 47 -6.11 -9.60 -6.76
C GLU A 47 -5.57 -9.37 -8.17
N ASN A 48 -4.49 -10.07 -8.54
CA ASN A 48 -3.89 -9.92 -9.86
C ASN A 48 -4.39 -11.00 -10.85
N GLY A 49 -5.69 -11.32 -10.80
CA GLY A 49 -6.36 -12.33 -11.64
C GLY A 49 -5.91 -13.78 -11.45
N ARG A 50 -4.79 -14.03 -10.76
CA ARG A 50 -4.24 -15.35 -10.46
C ARG A 50 -4.10 -15.61 -8.97
N GLU A 51 -3.69 -14.58 -8.22
CA GLU A 51 -3.37 -14.68 -6.81
C GLU A 51 -3.86 -13.44 -6.05
N ALA A 52 -4.35 -13.67 -4.84
CA ALA A 52 -4.62 -12.62 -3.87
C ALA A 52 -3.30 -12.23 -3.18
N GLY A 53 -3.06 -10.94 -3.10
CA GLY A 53 -1.85 -10.37 -2.50
C GLY A 53 -2.13 -9.11 -1.70
N ILE A 54 -1.07 -8.56 -1.12
CA ILE A 54 -1.09 -7.29 -0.39
C ILE A 54 -0.21 -6.30 -1.16
N VAL A 55 -0.77 -5.14 -1.49
CA VAL A 55 -0.04 -4.01 -2.06
C VAL A 55 0.20 -2.97 -0.98
N VAL A 56 1.43 -2.45 -0.94
CA VAL A 56 1.87 -1.45 0.05
C VAL A 56 2.45 -0.24 -0.68
N PRO A 57 1.64 0.79 -1.00
CA PRO A 57 2.15 2.03 -1.57
C PRO A 57 2.97 2.77 -0.51
N ILE A 58 4.20 3.12 -0.86
CA ILE A 58 5.12 3.89 -0.03
C ILE A 58 5.65 5.04 -0.86
N SER A 59 5.59 6.26 -0.33
CA SER A 59 6.17 7.46 -0.92
C SER A 59 7.17 8.10 0.03
N LEU A 60 8.40 8.29 -0.45
CA LEU A 60 9.52 8.88 0.28
C LEU A 60 10.28 9.83 -0.64
N PRO A 61 11.06 10.79 -0.11
CA PRO A 61 12.02 11.54 -0.91
C PRO A 61 12.94 10.60 -1.71
N LEU A 62 13.33 10.98 -2.91
CA LEU A 62 14.04 10.12 -3.88
C LEU A 62 15.20 9.32 -3.26
N LEU A 63 16.14 10.01 -2.60
CA LEU A 63 17.30 9.35 -1.97
C LEU A 63 16.91 8.38 -0.84
N ALA A 64 15.81 8.63 -0.14
CA ALA A 64 15.31 7.73 0.88
C ALA A 64 14.64 6.49 0.24
N MET A 65 13.92 6.67 -0.88
CA MET A 65 13.32 5.57 -1.64
C MET A 65 14.37 4.62 -2.21
N GLU A 66 15.46 5.14 -2.78
CA GLU A 66 16.57 4.33 -3.29
C GLU A 66 17.20 3.47 -2.18
N ARG A 67 17.47 4.07 -1.01
CA ARG A 67 18.01 3.35 0.15
C ARG A 67 17.02 2.32 0.68
N PHE A 68 15.73 2.65 0.70
CA PHE A 68 14.67 1.73 1.11
C PHE A 68 14.61 0.51 0.21
N GLN A 69 14.59 0.69 -1.11
CA GLN A 69 14.58 -0.39 -2.11
C GLN A 69 15.80 -1.32 -1.95
N GLN A 70 17.00 -0.76 -1.76
CA GLN A 70 18.20 -1.56 -1.53
C GLN A 70 18.11 -2.41 -0.27
N LYS A 71 17.62 -1.84 0.85
CA LYS A 71 17.44 -2.58 2.11
C LYS A 71 16.36 -3.65 1.97
N LEU A 72 15.22 -3.31 1.38
CA LEU A 72 14.12 -4.25 1.17
C LEU A 72 14.57 -5.43 0.31
N LYS A 73 15.28 -5.17 -0.80
CA LYS A 73 15.82 -6.23 -1.66
C LYS A 73 16.74 -7.18 -0.88
N LYS A 74 17.60 -6.65 0.00
CA LYS A 74 18.46 -7.49 0.85
C LYS A 74 17.67 -8.35 1.84
N MET A 75 16.57 -7.81 2.39
CA MET A 75 15.72 -8.55 3.35
C MET A 75 14.94 -9.68 2.70
N ILE A 76 14.45 -9.49 1.47
CA ILE A 76 13.62 -10.47 0.77
C ILE A 76 14.41 -11.47 -0.09
N SER A 77 15.71 -11.24 -0.31
CA SER A 77 16.58 -12.13 -1.09
C SER A 77 17.42 -13.08 -0.22
N ALA A 78 17.24 -13.03 1.10
CA ALA A 78 17.85 -13.94 2.06
C ALA A 78 16.91 -15.12 2.31
#